data_AF-A0A0M2VAI0-F1
#
_entry.id   AF-A0A0M2VAI0-F1
#
_cell.length_a   1.000
_cell.length_b   1.000
_cell.length_c   1.000
_cell.angle_alpha   90.00
_cell.angle_beta   90.00
_cell.angle_gamma   90.00
#
_symmetry.space_group_name_H-M   'P 1'
#
loop_
_entity.id
_entity.type
_entity.pdbx_description
1 polymer ?
#
loop_
_entity_poly.entity_id
_entity_poly.type
_entity_poly.pdbx_seq_one_letter_code
_entity_poly.pdbx_strand_id
1 'polypeptide(L)' 'MSADGARLALRFLPADLHRVFTIGELRELALNEQAVLLGYQQEGGETVLNPNLNAQVKVNEGTQLIVLQGPIHE' A
#
# COMPACT_ATOMS: atom_id res chain seq x y z
N MET A 1 -15.07 17.91 16.92
CA MET A 1 -13.93 17.70 16.00
C MET A 1 -13.97 16.24 15.61
N SER A 2 -14.53 15.92 14.45
CA SER A 2 -14.73 14.53 14.04
C SER A 2 -13.41 13.92 13.58
N ALA A 3 -13.02 12.82 14.24
CA ALA A 3 -11.87 11.98 13.88
C ALA A 3 -12.21 10.97 12.75
N ASP A 4 -13.22 11.30 11.94
CA ASP A 4 -13.77 10.54 10.81
C ASP A 4 -13.11 10.90 9.46
N GLY A 5 -11.83 11.29 9.51
CA GLY A 5 -11.01 11.49 8.32
C GLY A 5 -10.39 10.19 7.84
N ALA A 6 -9.89 10.18 6.60
CA ALA A 6 -9.04 9.10 6.12
C ALA A 6 -7.82 8.93 7.04
N ARG A 7 -7.47 7.68 7.35
CA ARG A 7 -6.35 7.34 8.25
C ARG A 7 -5.22 6.73 7.45
N LEU A 8 -4.00 7.09 7.82
CA LEU A 8 -2.80 6.46 7.29
C LEU A 8 -2.62 5.12 7.98
N ALA A 9 -2.49 4.06 7.19
CA ALA A 9 -2.30 2.70 7.66
C ALA A 9 -1.13 2.04 6.92
N LEU A 10 -0.49 1.10 7.60
CA LEU A 10 0.50 0.19 7.02
C LEU A 10 -0.16 -1.17 6.79
N ARG A 11 0.02 -1.74 5.61
CA ARG A 11 -0.50 -3.07 5.26
C ARG A 11 0.62 -3.97 4.77
N PHE A 12 0.53 -5.24 5.14
CA PHE A 12 1.37 -6.30 4.59
C PHE A 12 0.55 -7.09 3.58
N LEU A 13 1.21 -7.56 2.53
CA LEU A 13 0.57 -8.44 1.55
C LEU A 13 0.71 -9.91 1.98
N PRO A 14 -0.35 -10.72 1.82
CA PRO A 14 -0.32 -12.15 2.12
C PRO A 14 0.71 -12.87 1.25
N ALA A 15 1.21 -14.02 1.74
CA ALA A 15 2.28 -14.79 1.09
C ALA A 15 1.95 -15.20 -0.35
N ASP A 16 0.68 -15.48 -0.65
CA ASP A 16 0.22 -15.84 -1.99
C ASP A 16 0.38 -14.71 -3.02
N LEU A 17 0.60 -13.48 -2.56
CA LEU A 17 0.86 -12.30 -3.38
C LEU A 17 2.35 -11.90 -3.36
N HIS A 18 3.27 -12.71 -2.84
CA HIS A 18 4.70 -12.37 -2.86
C HIS A 18 5.29 -12.58 -4.25
N ARG A 19 5.28 -11.51 -5.05
CA ARG A 19 5.83 -11.47 -6.41
C ARG A 19 6.27 -10.05 -6.78
N VAL A 20 6.80 -9.90 -7.99
CA VAL A 20 7.04 -8.57 -8.55
C VAL A 20 5.72 -7.98 -9.02
N PHE A 21 5.41 -6.78 -8.56
CA PHE A 21 4.29 -5.98 -9.03
C PHE A 21 4.79 -4.68 -9.64
N THR A 22 4.01 -4.15 -10.57
CA THR A 22 4.04 -2.72 -10.87
C THR A 22 3.33 -1.93 -9.78
N ILE A 23 3.72 -0.68 -9.59
CA ILE A 23 3.01 0.23 -8.68
C ILE A 23 1.56 0.45 -9.13
N GLY A 24 1.29 0.41 -10.44
CA GLY A 24 -0.06 0.40 -11.00
C GLY A 24 -0.92 -0.72 -10.44
N GLU A 25 -0.44 -1.97 -10.50
CA GLU A 25 -1.17 -3.13 -9.95
C GLU A 25 -1.40 -2.99 -8.44
N LEU A 26 -0.40 -2.52 -7.68
CA LEU A 26 -0.57 -2.31 -6.23
C LEU A 26 -1.59 -1.22 -5.92
N ARG A 27 -1.67 -0.19 -6.76
CA ARG A 27 -2.67 0.87 -6.61
C ARG A 27 -4.07 0.34 -6.90
N GLU A 28 -4.23 -0.45 -7.96
CA GLU A 28 -5.51 -1.11 -8.26
C GLU A 28 -5.93 -2.07 -7.15
N LEU A 29 -4.98 -2.84 -6.60
CA LEU A 29 -5.23 -3.73 -5.46
C LEU A 29 -5.70 -2.94 -4.23
N ALA A 30 -5.00 -1.86 -3.87
CA ALA A 30 -5.40 -1.00 -2.75
C ALA A 30 -6.79 -0.38 -2.97
N LEU A 31 -7.10 0.06 -4.20
CA LEU A 31 -8.40 0.64 -4.53
C LEU A 31 -9.54 -0.38 -4.39
N ASN A 32 -9.32 -1.64 -4.78
CA ASN A 32 -10.28 -2.73 -4.57
C ASN A 32 -10.55 -2.98 -3.08
N GLU A 33 -9.59 -2.66 -2.20
CA GLU A 33 -9.73 -2.74 -0.75
C GLU A 33 -10.15 -1.41 -0.10
N GLN A 34 -10.75 -0.49 -0.89
CA GLN A 34 -11.19 0.84 -0.45
C GLN A 34 -10.08 1.67 0.21
N ALA A 35 -8.85 1.51 -0.28
CA ALA A 35 -7.68 2.23 0.18
C ALA A 35 -6.96 2.92 -0.99
N VAL A 36 -6.19 3.95 -0.69
CA VAL A 36 -5.36 4.67 -1.65
C VAL A 36 -3.90 4.41 -1.35
N LEU A 37 -3.17 3.80 -2.28
CA LEU A 37 -1.73 3.57 -2.15
C LEU A 37 -0.97 4.91 -2.22
N LEU A 38 -0.27 5.24 -1.15
CA LEU A 38 0.64 6.39 -1.07
C LEU A 38 2.07 6.00 -1.42
N GLY A 39 2.47 4.77 -1.09
CA GLY A 39 3.86 4.33 -1.24
C GLY A 39 4.09 2.95 -0.64
N TYR A 40 5.36 2.58 -0.52
CA TYR A 40 5.76 1.33 0.08
C TYR A 40 7.10 1.50 0.81
N GLN A 41 7.38 0.57 1.70
CA GLN A 41 8.65 0.41 2.38
C GLN A 41 9.11 -1.03 2.22
N GLN A 42 10.36 -1.21 1.83
CA GLN A 42 10.98 -2.53 1.74
C GLN A 42 11.75 -2.83 3.02
N GLU A 43 11.85 -4.11 3.37
CA GLU A 43 12.62 -4.56 4.52
C GLU A 43 14.08 -4.12 4.41
N GLY A 44 14.58 -3.41 5.43
CA GLY A 44 15.94 -2.86 5.43
C GLY A 44 16.22 -1.80 4.36
N GLY A 45 15.19 -1.36 3.63
CA GLY A 45 15.29 -0.43 2.50
C GLY A 45 14.71 0.95 2.79
N GLU A 46 14.65 1.74 1.73
CA GLU A 46 14.07 3.08 1.75
C GLU A 46 12.54 3.05 1.71
N THR A 47 11.92 4.05 2.35
CA THR A 47 10.50 4.32 2.21
C THR A 47 10.28 5.17 0.97
N VAL A 48 9.55 4.65 -0.01
CA VAL A 48 9.26 5.34 -1.27
C VAL A 48 7.81 5.83 -1.24
N LEU A 49 7.64 7.16 -1.31
CA LEU A 49 6.33 7.82 -1.38
C LEU A 49 6.07 8.39 -2.77
N ASN A 50 4.81 8.32 -3.20
CA ASN A 50 4.34 8.67 -4.54
C ASN A 50 5.21 8.07 -5.68
N PRO A 51 5.43 6.73 -5.68
CA PRO A 51 6.24 6.11 -6.70
C PRO A 51 5.59 6.20 -8.09
N ASN A 52 6.42 6.12 -9.13
CA ASN A 52 5.95 6.07 -10.52
C ASN A 52 5.12 4.81 -10.75
N LEU A 53 3.99 4.93 -11.46
CA LEU A 53 3.08 3.82 -11.77
C LEU A 53 3.75 2.64 -12.50
N ASN A 54 4.74 2.93 -13.33
CA ASN A 54 5.46 1.92 -14.11
C ASN A 54 6.67 1.33 -13.36
N ALA A 55 6.99 1.86 -12.16
CA ALA A 55 8.04 1.27 -11.34
C ALA A 55 7.62 -0.13 -10.90
N GLN A 56 8.62 -1.01 -10.73
CA GLN A 56 8.41 -2.36 -10.24
C GLN A 56 8.94 -2.48 -8.82
N VAL A 57 8.23 -3.22 -8.00
CA VAL A 57 8.64 -3.56 -6.63
C VAL A 57 8.49 -5.06 -6.44
N LYS A 58 9.53 -5.67 -5.86
CA LYS A 58 9.45 -7.06 -5.40
C LYS A 58 8.81 -7.06 -4.02
N VAL A 59 7.58 -7.53 -3.94
CA VAL A 59 6.85 -7.70 -2.68
C VAL A 59 7.27 -9.01 -2.02
N ASN A 60 7.59 -8.93 -0.74
CA ASN A 60 7.90 -10.05 0.15
C ASN A 60 7.26 -9.83 1.53
N GLU A 61 7.52 -10.74 2.46
CA GLU A 61 6.99 -10.71 3.84
C GLU A 61 7.29 -9.43 4.61
N GLY A 62 8.44 -8.80 4.35
CA GLY A 62 8.83 -7.54 4.98
C GLY A 62 8.43 -6.29 4.19
N THR A 63 7.70 -6.42 3.09
CA THR A 63 7.23 -5.28 2.30
C THR A 63 5.95 -4.71 2.90
N GLN A 64 5.99 -3.43 3.25
CA GLN A 64 4.87 -2.70 3.80
C GLN A 64 4.32 -1.73 2.77
N LEU A 65 3.01 -1.76 2.54
CA LEU A 65 2.30 -0.77 1.75
C LEU A 65 1.80 0.35 2.67
N ILE A 66 2.02 1.59 2.26
CA ILE A 66 1.54 2.78 2.96
C ILE A 66 0.28 3.22 2.24
N VAL A 67 -0.85 3.17 2.94
CA VAL A 67 -2.16 3.47 2.36
C VAL A 67 -2.93 4.50 3.18
N LEU A 68 -3.79 5.27 2.50
CA LEU A 68 -4.89 5.98 3.15
C LEU A 68 -6.14 5.13 3.07
N GLN A 69 -6.71 4.80 4.21
CA GLN A 69 -7.98 4.08 4.30
C GLN A 69 -9.08 5.04 4.74
N GLY A 70 -10.25 4.95 4.12
CA GLY A 70 -11.44 5.68 4.56
C GLY A 70 -11.91 5.23 5.96
N PRO A 71 -12.78 6.01 6.61
CA PRO A 71 -13.39 5.59 7.87
C PRO A 71 -14.17 4.28 7.68
N ILE A 72 -14.01 3.35 8.60
CA ILE A 72 -14.81 2.12 8.64
C ILE A 72 -16.22 2.58 9.08
N HIS A 73 -17.20 2.57 8.18
CA HIS A 73 -18.59 2.71 8.57
C HIS A 73 -19.07 1.34 9.05
N GLU A 74 -19.19 1.21 10.37
CA GLU A 74 -19.84 0.07 11.03
C GLU A 74 -21.37 0.25 11.03
#